data_AF-A0A2Z5ZGZ1-F1
#
_entry.id   AF-A0A2Z5ZGZ1-F1
#
_cell.length_a   1.000
_cell.length_b   1.000
_cell.length_c   1.000
_cell.angle_alpha   90.00
_cell.angle_beta   90.00
_cell.angle_gamma   90.00
#
_symmetry.space_group_name_H-M   'P 1'
#
loop_
_entity.id
_entity.type
_entity.pdbx_description
1 polymer ?
#
loop_
_entity_poly.entity_id
_entity_poly.type
_entity_poly.pdbx_seq_one_letter_code
_entity_poly.pdbx_strand_id
1 'polypeptide(L)'
;MTRARRHWSGVLMSTLQAAADPDAPLRSVLLPAEWDAEAAAALAQLVPGTDAIDLARVASRWVEALTQDDATARSLTWLLLMRQAAPTESVWTCTFDRPPGFIVNLAAFVTPGEGFSAETFVAALRLLSCVLRDTAQTRANQRNGELPLPGLFATTAAPVPTQADAPAQDDPTQPALAGTLLLTNLDACLAGVGLDYDSEDGRAAACAIAALTTLTAHCGCGPESLPLPPVRTVLPGLGETLRAVWAEAAVETENPLAFIETGFSNSAAVDGILGVEACGLAPVFSLLRPDGQLAQSTLNRLDARGFTAETALAAALAGESVLPLPGATAHMAMYRALSGFIDRLPAKPDPADQPLNQKLERGMRRALPHRHGGFTQKTAIGGHRLFLRTGEYEDGTLGELCLTPRAKVQW
;
A
#
# COMPACT_ATOMS: atom_id res chain seq x y z
N MET A 1 -18.40 -8.55 -26.28
CA MET A 1 -17.34 -8.85 -25.30
C MET A 1 -16.14 -8.01 -25.66
N THR A 2 -15.63 -7.22 -24.72
CA THR A 2 -14.45 -6.38 -24.98
C THR A 2 -13.18 -7.26 -25.04
N ARG A 3 -12.07 -6.72 -25.55
CA ARG A 3 -10.83 -7.47 -25.82
C ARG A 3 -10.24 -8.00 -24.51
N ALA A 4 -10.11 -7.10 -23.51
CA ALA A 4 -9.54 -7.43 -22.22
C ALA A 4 -10.39 -8.46 -21.46
N ARG A 5 -11.72 -8.45 -21.65
CA ARG A 5 -12.63 -9.40 -20.98
C ARG A 5 -12.40 -10.85 -21.38
N ARG A 6 -11.77 -11.11 -22.53
CA ARG A 6 -11.43 -12.47 -22.97
C ARG A 6 -10.32 -13.11 -22.13
N HIS A 7 -9.43 -12.30 -21.56
CA HIS A 7 -8.33 -12.80 -20.72
C HIS A 7 -8.80 -13.33 -19.36
N TRP A 8 -10.06 -13.07 -18.99
CA TRP A 8 -10.70 -13.63 -17.81
C TRP A 8 -11.36 -15.00 -18.07
N SER A 9 -11.30 -15.50 -19.30
CA SER A 9 -11.83 -16.83 -19.63
C SER A 9 -11.03 -17.91 -18.90
N GLY A 10 -11.74 -18.82 -18.23
CA GLY A 10 -11.13 -19.89 -17.44
C GLY A 10 -10.80 -19.51 -15.99
N VAL A 11 -10.94 -18.24 -15.60
CA VAL A 11 -10.81 -17.83 -14.18
C VAL A 11 -12.07 -18.26 -13.44
N LEU A 12 -11.91 -19.03 -12.37
CA LEU A 12 -13.01 -19.40 -11.49
C LEU A 12 -13.44 -18.16 -10.70
N MET A 13 -14.70 -17.76 -10.81
CA MET A 13 -15.25 -16.57 -10.14
C MET A 13 -16.18 -16.96 -9.00
N SER A 14 -16.22 -16.14 -7.95
CA SER A 14 -17.17 -16.25 -6.84
C SER A 14 -17.84 -14.90 -6.60
N THR A 15 -19.01 -14.93 -5.97
CA THR A 15 -19.75 -13.71 -5.61
C THR A 15 -19.75 -13.56 -4.09
N LEU A 16 -19.23 -12.43 -3.61
CA LEU A 16 -19.21 -12.05 -2.21
C LEU A 16 -20.11 -10.83 -1.98
N GLN A 17 -20.61 -10.68 -0.75
CA GLN A 17 -21.31 -9.47 -0.32
C GLN A 17 -20.32 -8.59 0.43
N ALA A 18 -20.15 -7.35 -0.03
CA ALA A 18 -19.22 -6.41 0.56
C ALA A 18 -19.79 -4.99 0.53
N ALA A 19 -19.30 -4.13 1.41
CA ALA A 19 -19.63 -2.71 1.47
C ALA A 19 -18.34 -1.90 1.36
N ALA A 20 -18.45 -0.64 0.89
CA ALA A 20 -17.30 0.25 0.81
C ALA A 20 -16.77 0.62 2.21
N ASP A 21 -17.68 0.85 3.15
CA ASP A 21 -17.38 1.12 4.54
C ASP A 21 -18.41 0.39 5.44
N PRO A 22 -18.20 0.34 6.77
CA PRO A 22 -19.09 -0.37 7.69
C PRO A 22 -20.53 0.15 7.73
N ASP A 23 -20.77 1.40 7.32
CA ASP A 23 -22.07 2.06 7.33
C ASP A 23 -22.77 2.00 5.96
N ALA A 24 -22.03 1.67 4.90
CA ALA A 24 -22.52 1.54 3.55
C ALA A 24 -23.33 0.25 3.32
N PRO A 25 -24.31 0.27 2.40
CA PRO A 25 -25.09 -0.93 2.09
C PRO A 25 -24.22 -2.01 1.43
N LEU A 26 -24.49 -3.27 1.79
CA LEU A 26 -23.88 -4.42 1.12
C LEU A 26 -24.29 -4.45 -0.35
N ARG A 27 -23.32 -4.72 -1.22
CA ARG A 27 -23.50 -4.95 -2.64
C ARG A 27 -22.79 -6.23 -3.07
N SER A 28 -23.32 -6.82 -4.14
CA SER A 28 -22.79 -8.04 -4.75
C SER A 28 -21.51 -7.73 -5.53
N VAL A 29 -20.42 -8.45 -5.24
CA VAL A 29 -19.12 -8.28 -5.88
C VAL A 29 -18.66 -9.62 -6.46
N LEU A 30 -18.46 -9.66 -7.78
CA LEU A 30 -17.95 -10.82 -8.52
C LEU A 30 -16.44 -10.68 -8.76
N LEU A 31 -15.65 -11.58 -8.20
CA LEU A 31 -14.18 -11.61 -8.23
C LEU A 31 -13.66 -13.06 -8.30
N PRO A 32 -12.36 -13.30 -8.56
CA PRO A 32 -11.79 -14.65 -8.53
C PRO A 32 -12.11 -15.39 -7.24
N ALA A 33 -12.35 -16.69 -7.32
CA ALA A 33 -12.82 -17.50 -6.19
C ALA A 33 -11.79 -17.64 -5.05
N GLU A 34 -10.51 -17.45 -5.36
CA GLU A 34 -9.41 -17.49 -4.38
C GLU A 34 -9.22 -16.16 -3.63
N TRP A 35 -9.88 -15.09 -4.09
CA TRP A 35 -9.78 -13.79 -3.46
C TRP A 35 -10.78 -13.65 -2.31
N ASP A 36 -10.37 -12.92 -1.27
CA ASP A 36 -11.04 -12.83 0.02
C ASP A 36 -12.09 -11.71 0.10
N ALA A 37 -12.75 -11.63 1.25
CA ALA A 37 -13.73 -10.58 1.54
C ALA A 37 -13.09 -9.19 1.62
N GLU A 38 -11.80 -9.08 1.97
CA GLU A 38 -11.07 -7.82 1.96
C GLU A 38 -10.91 -7.28 0.54
N ALA A 39 -10.56 -8.14 -0.43
CA ALA A 39 -10.52 -7.78 -1.83
C ALA A 39 -11.91 -7.33 -2.36
N ALA A 40 -12.99 -7.96 -1.89
CA ALA A 40 -14.35 -7.56 -2.24
C ALA A 40 -14.71 -6.17 -1.67
N ALA A 41 -14.36 -5.89 -0.41
CA ALA A 41 -14.57 -4.59 0.22
C ALA A 41 -13.72 -3.50 -0.43
N ALA A 42 -12.46 -3.80 -0.72
CA ALA A 42 -11.56 -2.93 -1.49
C ALA A 42 -12.15 -2.57 -2.86
N LEU A 43 -12.70 -3.53 -3.59
CA LEU A 43 -13.33 -3.24 -4.88
C LEU A 43 -14.58 -2.38 -4.72
N ALA A 44 -15.35 -2.58 -3.65
CA ALA A 44 -16.50 -1.73 -3.32
C ALA A 44 -16.12 -0.28 -2.98
N GLN A 45 -14.93 -0.07 -2.39
CA GLN A 45 -14.36 1.27 -2.15
C GLN A 45 -13.91 1.93 -3.46
N LEU A 46 -13.20 1.19 -4.32
CA LEU A 46 -12.65 1.73 -5.58
C LEU A 46 -13.72 2.09 -6.60
N VAL A 47 -14.85 1.39 -6.60
CA VAL A 47 -15.92 1.57 -7.59
C VAL A 47 -17.12 2.25 -6.94
N PRO A 48 -17.34 3.57 -7.17
CA PRO A 48 -18.43 4.28 -6.54
C PRO A 48 -19.81 3.73 -6.97
N GLY A 49 -20.82 3.93 -6.12
CA GLY A 49 -22.21 3.54 -6.36
C GLY A 49 -22.69 2.36 -5.52
N THR A 50 -23.87 1.83 -5.84
CA THR A 50 -24.55 0.77 -5.07
C THR A 50 -24.85 -0.50 -5.87
N ASP A 51 -24.58 -0.49 -7.17
CA ASP A 51 -24.89 -1.60 -8.08
C ASP A 51 -23.96 -2.82 -7.88
N ALA A 52 -24.30 -3.97 -8.46
CA ALA A 52 -23.38 -5.11 -8.46
C ALA A 52 -22.07 -4.78 -9.21
N ILE A 53 -20.94 -5.23 -8.68
CA ILE A 53 -19.61 -5.05 -9.28
C ILE A 53 -19.15 -6.37 -9.91
N ASP A 54 -18.59 -6.28 -11.11
CA ASP A 54 -17.90 -7.38 -11.80
C ASP A 54 -16.45 -6.94 -12.01
N LEU A 55 -15.50 -7.56 -11.29
CA LEU A 55 -14.08 -7.21 -11.36
C LEU A 55 -13.56 -7.32 -12.79
N ALA A 56 -13.93 -8.38 -13.51
CA ALA A 56 -13.48 -8.58 -14.89
C ALA A 56 -13.95 -7.45 -15.79
N ARG A 57 -15.19 -6.99 -15.60
CA ARG A 57 -15.74 -5.83 -16.34
C ARG A 57 -15.02 -4.54 -15.97
N VAL A 58 -14.81 -4.27 -14.68
CA VAL A 58 -14.15 -3.03 -14.21
C VAL A 58 -12.69 -3.00 -14.67
N ALA A 59 -11.97 -4.11 -14.49
CA ALA A 59 -10.58 -4.23 -14.91
C ALA A 59 -10.42 -4.05 -16.42
N SER A 60 -11.29 -4.68 -17.21
CA SER A 60 -11.25 -4.56 -18.67
C SER A 60 -11.39 -3.10 -19.14
N ARG A 61 -12.17 -2.26 -18.44
CA ARG A 61 -12.36 -0.86 -18.81
C ARG A 61 -11.06 -0.06 -18.70
N TRP A 62 -10.34 -0.18 -17.58
CA TRP A 62 -9.10 0.57 -17.43
C TRP A 62 -7.95 -0.06 -18.22
N VAL A 63 -7.92 -1.38 -18.40
CA VAL A 63 -6.94 -2.04 -19.28
C VAL A 63 -7.07 -1.52 -20.71
N GLU A 64 -8.29 -1.44 -21.23
CA GLU A 64 -8.55 -0.89 -22.58
C GLU A 64 -8.32 0.62 -22.65
N ALA A 65 -8.42 1.32 -21.52
CA ALA A 65 -8.06 2.73 -21.44
C ALA A 65 -6.53 2.95 -21.52
N LEU A 66 -5.72 2.02 -21.02
CA LEU A 66 -4.26 2.15 -20.94
C LEU A 66 -3.51 1.50 -22.10
N THR A 67 -4.17 0.64 -22.89
CA THR A 67 -3.48 -0.22 -23.87
C THR A 67 -4.13 -0.17 -25.24
N GLN A 68 -3.30 -0.32 -26.28
CA GLN A 68 -3.74 -0.38 -27.68
C GLN A 68 -3.62 -1.79 -28.28
N ASP A 69 -2.74 -2.63 -27.72
CA ASP A 69 -2.43 -3.98 -28.21
C ASP A 69 -2.89 -5.10 -27.24
N ASP A 70 -3.00 -6.34 -27.76
CA ASP A 70 -3.56 -7.49 -27.00
C ASP A 70 -2.55 -8.01 -25.99
N ALA A 71 -1.27 -7.94 -26.34
CA ALA A 71 -0.21 -8.55 -25.56
C ALA A 71 -0.06 -7.79 -24.25
N THR A 72 0.00 -6.46 -24.31
CA THR A 72 0.04 -5.57 -23.14
C THR A 72 -1.24 -5.69 -22.33
N ALA A 73 -2.43 -5.71 -22.96
CA ALA A 73 -3.70 -5.89 -22.26
C ALA A 73 -3.76 -7.22 -21.48
N ARG A 74 -3.29 -8.30 -22.11
CA ARG A 74 -3.15 -9.61 -21.48
C ARG A 74 -2.19 -9.56 -20.31
N SER A 75 -1.00 -8.99 -20.49
CA SER A 75 0.01 -8.91 -19.44
C SER A 75 -0.47 -8.09 -18.24
N LEU A 76 -1.13 -6.95 -18.43
CA LEU A 76 -1.72 -6.17 -17.33
C LEU A 76 -2.82 -6.95 -16.60
N THR A 77 -3.65 -7.69 -17.34
CA THR A 77 -4.67 -8.55 -16.73
C THR A 77 -4.03 -9.65 -15.88
N TRP A 78 -2.95 -10.25 -16.36
CA TRP A 78 -2.20 -11.27 -15.62
C TRP A 78 -1.51 -10.70 -14.38
N LEU A 79 -0.90 -9.52 -14.45
CA LEU A 79 -0.34 -8.85 -13.26
C LEU A 79 -1.40 -8.63 -12.18
N LEU A 80 -2.63 -8.26 -12.56
CA LEU A 80 -3.73 -8.12 -11.61
C LEU A 80 -4.17 -9.48 -11.05
N LEU A 81 -4.38 -10.49 -11.90
CA LEU A 81 -4.82 -11.82 -11.47
C LEU A 81 -3.83 -12.47 -10.50
N MET A 82 -2.53 -12.30 -10.74
CA MET A 82 -1.44 -12.74 -9.86
C MET A 82 -1.22 -11.82 -8.65
N ARG A 83 -2.04 -10.76 -8.50
CA ARG A 83 -1.94 -9.73 -7.46
C ARG A 83 -0.54 -9.10 -7.37
N GLN A 84 0.17 -9.03 -8.49
CA GLN A 84 1.51 -8.45 -8.61
C GLN A 84 1.47 -6.94 -8.79
N ALA A 85 0.51 -6.43 -9.56
CA ALA A 85 0.32 -4.99 -9.72
C ALA A 85 -1.13 -4.63 -10.02
N ALA A 86 -1.54 -3.46 -9.54
CA ALA A 86 -2.85 -2.86 -9.81
C ALA A 86 -2.67 -1.35 -10.00
N PRO A 87 -3.50 -0.69 -10.82
CA PRO A 87 -3.34 0.74 -11.03
C PRO A 87 -3.84 1.53 -9.81
N THR A 88 -3.44 2.80 -9.72
CA THR A 88 -3.91 3.72 -8.68
C THR A 88 -5.41 4.02 -8.82
N GLU A 89 -6.04 4.48 -7.74
CA GLU A 89 -7.51 4.65 -7.63
C GLU A 89 -8.14 5.46 -8.78
N SER A 90 -7.50 6.54 -9.24
CA SER A 90 -8.00 7.36 -10.36
C SER A 90 -8.17 6.55 -11.66
N VAL A 91 -7.29 5.60 -11.90
CA VAL A 91 -7.31 4.77 -13.11
C VAL A 91 -8.47 3.76 -13.08
N TRP A 92 -8.85 3.27 -11.89
CA TRP A 92 -10.00 2.37 -11.73
C TRP A 92 -11.32 3.00 -12.19
N THR A 93 -11.44 4.32 -12.02
CA THR A 93 -12.59 5.11 -12.47
C THR A 93 -12.41 5.70 -13.88
N CYS A 94 -11.28 5.39 -14.55
CA CYS A 94 -10.86 5.96 -15.83
C CYS A 94 -10.76 7.49 -15.81
N THR A 95 -10.33 8.06 -14.69
CA THR A 95 -10.01 9.48 -14.53
C THR A 95 -8.52 9.71 -14.75
N PHE A 96 -8.18 10.55 -15.74
CA PHE A 96 -6.81 10.81 -16.20
C PHE A 96 -6.45 12.29 -16.10
N ASP A 97 -7.11 13.01 -15.19
CA ASP A 97 -6.82 14.40 -14.86
C ASP A 97 -5.47 14.57 -14.17
N ARG A 98 -4.97 13.51 -13.52
CA ARG A 98 -3.63 13.41 -12.91
C ARG A 98 -2.76 12.34 -13.61
N PRO A 99 -1.43 12.39 -13.44
CA PRO A 99 -0.55 11.31 -13.92
C PRO A 99 -1.00 9.94 -13.37
N PRO A 100 -1.19 8.92 -14.23
CA PRO A 100 -1.56 7.59 -13.79
C PRO A 100 -0.44 6.95 -12.99
N GLY A 101 -0.77 5.91 -12.23
CA GLY A 101 0.24 5.14 -11.51
C GLY A 101 -0.15 3.69 -11.33
N PHE A 102 0.82 2.90 -10.88
CA PHE A 102 0.62 1.52 -10.45
C PHE A 102 1.21 1.29 -9.07
N ILE A 103 0.53 0.44 -8.31
CA ILE A 103 1.01 -0.12 -7.06
C ILE A 103 1.47 -1.55 -7.34
N VAL A 104 2.69 -1.87 -6.91
CA VAL A 104 3.37 -3.16 -7.14
C VAL A 104 3.55 -3.87 -5.80
N ASN A 105 2.95 -5.05 -5.67
CA ASN A 105 3.02 -5.88 -4.47
C ASN A 105 4.32 -6.69 -4.46
N LEU A 106 5.28 -6.29 -3.62
CA LEU A 106 6.60 -6.93 -3.57
C LEU A 106 6.54 -8.40 -3.18
N ALA A 107 5.63 -8.77 -2.28
CA ALA A 107 5.52 -10.15 -1.80
C ALA A 107 5.04 -11.13 -2.89
N ALA A 108 4.32 -10.63 -3.91
CA ALA A 108 3.85 -11.45 -5.03
C ALA A 108 4.95 -11.87 -6.02
N PHE A 109 6.18 -11.36 -5.84
CA PHE A 109 7.38 -11.77 -6.59
C PHE A 109 8.26 -12.75 -5.83
N VAL A 110 7.81 -13.20 -4.66
CA VAL A 110 8.52 -14.20 -3.85
C VAL A 110 7.88 -15.57 -4.06
N THR A 111 8.67 -16.51 -4.56
CA THR A 111 8.25 -17.90 -4.71
C THR A 111 8.80 -18.73 -3.53
N PRO A 112 7.96 -19.51 -2.84
CA PRO A 112 8.43 -20.40 -1.77
C PRO A 112 9.57 -21.32 -2.25
N GLY A 113 10.70 -21.32 -1.55
CA GLY A 113 11.88 -22.13 -1.87
C GLY A 113 12.81 -21.57 -2.96
N GLU A 114 12.35 -20.65 -3.82
CA GLU A 114 13.17 -20.00 -4.85
C GLU A 114 13.57 -18.57 -4.50
N GLY A 115 12.80 -17.91 -3.62
CA GLY A 115 13.07 -16.55 -3.16
C GLY A 115 12.50 -15.48 -4.10
N PHE A 116 13.13 -14.31 -4.12
CA PHE A 116 12.66 -13.15 -4.88
C PHE A 116 13.03 -13.24 -6.36
N SER A 117 12.03 -13.27 -7.24
CA SER A 117 12.21 -13.37 -8.70
C SER A 117 12.50 -11.98 -9.31
N ALA A 118 13.78 -11.59 -9.30
CA ALA A 118 14.24 -10.29 -9.81
C ALA A 118 13.93 -10.09 -11.30
N GLU A 119 14.04 -11.13 -12.13
CA GLU A 119 13.76 -11.04 -13.57
C GLU A 119 12.28 -10.78 -13.85
N THR A 120 11.39 -11.49 -13.16
CA THR A 120 9.94 -11.30 -13.31
C THR A 120 9.53 -9.92 -12.81
N PHE A 121 10.13 -9.46 -11.71
CA PHE A 121 9.95 -8.12 -11.18
C PHE A 121 10.35 -7.03 -12.18
N VAL A 122 11.55 -7.12 -12.77
CA VAL A 122 12.01 -6.17 -13.80
C VAL A 122 11.13 -6.20 -15.04
N ALA A 123 10.71 -7.39 -15.50
CA ALA A 123 9.81 -7.51 -16.64
C ALA A 123 8.47 -6.81 -16.38
N ALA A 124 7.90 -6.97 -15.18
CA ALA A 124 6.69 -6.28 -14.77
C ALA A 124 6.90 -4.75 -14.75
N LEU A 125 7.98 -4.28 -14.12
CA LEU A 125 8.28 -2.85 -14.07
C LEU A 125 8.46 -2.23 -15.46
N ARG A 126 9.20 -2.88 -16.36
CA ARG A 126 9.38 -2.43 -17.75
C ARG A 126 8.05 -2.31 -18.50
N LEU A 127 7.17 -3.30 -18.33
CA LEU A 127 5.82 -3.26 -18.90
C LEU A 127 5.04 -2.06 -18.37
N LEU A 128 4.99 -1.89 -17.04
CA LEU A 128 4.27 -0.78 -16.41
C LEU A 128 4.83 0.58 -16.84
N SER A 129 6.16 0.72 -16.88
CA SER A 129 6.83 1.94 -17.35
C SER A 129 6.51 2.27 -18.80
N CYS A 130 6.46 1.26 -19.67
CA CYS A 130 6.05 1.43 -21.06
C CYS A 130 4.60 1.93 -21.16
N VAL A 131 3.68 1.30 -20.41
CA VAL A 131 2.26 1.70 -20.36
C VAL A 131 2.08 3.12 -19.84
N LEU A 132 2.79 3.50 -18.77
CA LEU A 132 2.71 4.85 -18.21
C LEU A 132 3.20 5.91 -19.19
N ARG A 133 4.31 5.65 -19.90
CA ARG A 133 4.84 6.57 -20.92
C ARG A 133 3.93 6.70 -22.14
N ASP A 134 3.38 5.59 -22.65
CA ASP A 134 2.40 5.64 -23.75
C ASP A 134 1.13 6.39 -23.34
N THR A 135 0.63 6.11 -22.14
CA THR A 135 -0.56 6.79 -21.60
C THR A 135 -0.32 8.29 -21.41
N ALA A 136 0.86 8.67 -20.92
CA ALA A 136 1.24 10.07 -20.75
C ALA A 136 1.24 10.83 -22.08
N GLN A 137 1.71 10.21 -23.16
CA GLN A 137 1.72 10.80 -24.50
C GLN A 137 0.31 10.88 -25.09
N THR A 138 -0.45 9.78 -25.05
CA THR A 138 -1.78 9.68 -25.68
C THR A 138 -2.86 10.48 -24.94
N ARG A 139 -2.72 10.65 -23.62
CA ARG A 139 -3.69 11.36 -22.77
C ARG A 139 -3.21 12.71 -22.28
N ALA A 140 -2.14 13.26 -22.86
CA ALA A 140 -1.62 14.59 -22.51
C ALA A 140 -2.72 15.67 -22.50
N ASN A 141 -3.63 15.62 -23.48
CA ASN A 141 -4.75 16.58 -23.62
C ASN A 141 -5.86 16.42 -22.57
N GLN A 142 -5.89 15.31 -21.83
CA GLN A 142 -6.89 15.02 -20.79
C GLN A 142 -6.41 15.41 -19.38
N ARG A 143 -5.12 15.70 -19.23
CA ARG A 143 -4.57 16.15 -17.96
C ARG A 143 -5.14 17.53 -17.67
N ASN A 144 -5.72 17.70 -16.49
CA ASN A 144 -5.94 19.04 -15.98
C ASN A 144 -4.55 19.58 -15.75
N GLY A 145 -4.09 20.49 -16.62
CA GLY A 145 -2.87 21.23 -16.37
C GLY A 145 -3.02 21.78 -14.95
N GLU A 146 -2.13 21.40 -14.05
CA GLU A 146 -1.90 22.25 -12.88
C GLU A 146 -1.69 23.62 -13.48
N LEU A 147 -2.67 24.53 -13.30
CA LEU A 147 -2.48 25.91 -13.71
C LEU A 147 -1.13 26.29 -13.08
N PRO A 148 -0.12 26.66 -13.88
CA PRO A 148 1.08 27.22 -13.29
C PRO A 148 0.58 28.51 -12.66
N LEU A 149 0.39 28.49 -11.34
CA LEU A 149 0.12 29.66 -10.53
C LEU A 149 1.42 30.01 -9.81
N PRO A 150 2.49 30.44 -10.52
CA PRO A 150 3.65 30.95 -9.85
C PRO A 150 3.22 32.18 -9.04
N GLY A 151 3.47 32.15 -7.74
CA GLY A 151 3.38 33.34 -6.90
C GLY A 151 2.06 33.62 -6.17
N LEU A 152 1.01 32.79 -6.27
CA LEU A 152 -0.22 33.01 -5.47
C LEU A 152 -0.02 32.76 -3.97
N PHE A 153 0.97 31.94 -3.61
CA PHE A 153 1.40 31.66 -2.24
C PHE A 153 2.82 32.15 -1.95
N ALA A 154 3.43 32.92 -2.85
CA ALA A 154 4.65 33.63 -2.51
C ALA A 154 4.30 34.71 -1.48
N THR A 155 4.55 34.41 -0.21
CA THR A 155 4.56 35.39 0.87
C THR A 155 5.35 36.61 0.39
N THR A 156 4.65 37.73 0.27
CA THR A 156 5.14 38.97 -0.33
C THR A 156 6.23 39.56 0.56
N ALA A 157 7.48 39.14 0.38
CA ALA A 157 8.62 39.98 0.69
C ALA A 157 8.80 40.91 -0.52
N ALA A 158 8.49 42.20 -0.34
CA ALA A 158 8.54 43.19 -1.40
C ALA A 158 9.92 43.23 -2.10
N PRO A 159 9.98 43.34 -3.44
CA PRO A 159 11.25 43.43 -4.15
C PRO A 159 11.76 44.87 -4.17
N VAL A 160 13.06 45.04 -3.88
CA VAL A 160 13.83 46.23 -4.26
C VAL A 160 14.05 46.17 -5.77
N PRO A 161 13.85 47.27 -6.54
CA PRO A 161 13.99 47.21 -7.99
C PRO A 161 15.47 47.28 -8.35
N THR A 162 15.97 46.30 -9.11
CA THR A 162 17.22 46.48 -9.86
C THR A 162 17.08 45.86 -11.24
N GLN A 163 16.82 46.76 -12.19
CA GLN A 163 17.24 46.79 -13.59
C GLN A 163 17.14 45.55 -14.49
N ALA A 164 16.35 45.80 -15.54
CA ALA A 164 16.58 45.49 -16.96
C ALA A 164 16.28 44.06 -17.44
N ASP A 165 15.23 44.01 -18.28
CA ASP A 165 14.83 42.93 -19.18
C ASP A 165 16.00 42.10 -19.71
N ALA A 166 16.15 40.90 -19.14
CA ALA A 166 16.78 39.79 -19.83
C ALA A 166 15.68 39.02 -20.59
N PRO A 167 15.92 38.56 -21.83
CA PRO A 167 14.98 37.66 -22.48
C PRO A 167 14.76 36.44 -21.59
N ALA A 168 13.51 35.99 -21.48
CA ALA A 168 13.14 34.80 -20.73
C ALA A 168 14.12 33.67 -21.07
N GLN A 169 15.02 33.37 -20.14
CA GLN A 169 15.80 32.16 -20.19
C GLN A 169 14.76 31.04 -20.14
N ASP A 170 14.79 30.16 -21.14
CA ASP A 170 14.09 28.89 -21.10
C ASP A 170 14.51 28.20 -19.79
N ASP A 171 13.70 28.37 -18.75
CA ASP A 171 13.80 27.57 -17.53
C ASP A 171 13.79 26.11 -18.01
N PRO A 172 14.73 25.26 -17.55
CA PRO A 172 14.81 23.89 -18.03
C PRO A 172 13.44 23.25 -17.86
N THR A 173 12.79 22.95 -18.98
CA THR A 173 11.47 22.33 -19.04
C THR A 173 11.50 21.13 -18.10
N GLN A 174 10.80 21.21 -16.97
CA GLN A 174 10.75 20.09 -16.03
C GLN A 174 10.41 18.83 -16.82
N PRO A 175 11.16 17.72 -16.66
CA PRO A 175 10.92 16.53 -17.44
C PRO A 175 9.47 16.09 -17.24
N ALA A 176 8.74 15.92 -18.33
CA ALA A 176 7.32 15.61 -18.28
C ALA A 176 7.10 14.33 -17.46
N LEU A 177 6.36 14.42 -16.36
CA LEU A 177 6.04 13.29 -15.51
C LEU A 177 5.07 12.35 -16.23
N ALA A 178 5.52 11.13 -16.54
CA ALA A 178 4.72 10.11 -17.18
C ALA A 178 3.72 9.49 -16.20
N GLY A 179 4.13 9.24 -14.97
CA GLY A 179 3.32 8.59 -13.95
C GLY A 179 4.11 8.21 -12.71
N THR A 180 3.51 7.35 -11.89
CA THR A 180 4.09 6.87 -10.62
C THR A 180 4.15 5.34 -10.54
N LEU A 181 5.22 4.81 -9.95
CA LEU A 181 5.34 3.40 -9.56
C LEU A 181 5.56 3.32 -8.05
N LEU A 182 4.58 2.74 -7.35
CA LEU A 182 4.58 2.66 -5.90
C LEU A 182 4.77 1.21 -5.47
N LEU A 183 5.71 0.95 -4.57
CA LEU A 183 5.93 -0.35 -3.96
C LEU A 183 5.07 -0.51 -2.71
N THR A 184 4.58 -1.72 -2.47
CA THR A 184 3.81 -2.07 -1.27
C THR A 184 4.20 -3.46 -0.75
N ASN A 185 3.78 -3.80 0.47
CA ASN A 185 3.99 -5.11 1.09
C ASN A 185 5.46 -5.50 1.27
N LEU A 186 6.31 -4.52 1.59
CA LEU A 186 7.75 -4.73 1.76
C LEU A 186 8.05 -5.78 2.84
N ASP A 187 7.39 -5.69 3.99
CA ASP A 187 7.71 -6.59 5.10
C ASP A 187 7.29 -8.04 4.85
N ALA A 188 6.15 -8.27 4.20
CA ALA A 188 5.76 -9.62 3.78
C ALA A 188 6.72 -10.19 2.72
N CYS A 189 7.26 -9.35 1.84
CA CYS A 189 8.32 -9.74 0.91
C CYS A 189 9.58 -10.19 1.66
N LEU A 190 10.05 -9.41 2.63
CA LEU A 190 11.20 -9.76 3.47
C LEU A 190 10.97 -11.07 4.23
N ALA A 191 9.78 -11.24 4.82
CA ALA A 191 9.40 -12.48 5.48
C ALA A 191 9.43 -13.68 4.51
N GLY A 192 8.94 -13.51 3.28
CA GLY A 192 8.94 -14.56 2.25
C GLY A 192 10.34 -15.01 1.80
N VAL A 193 11.33 -14.13 1.86
CA VAL A 193 12.74 -14.48 1.60
C VAL A 193 13.51 -14.87 2.87
N GLY A 194 12.82 -15.00 4.00
CA GLY A 194 13.39 -15.42 5.28
C GLY A 194 14.21 -14.34 5.99
N LEU A 195 13.98 -13.07 5.68
CA LEU A 195 14.66 -11.93 6.31
C LEU A 195 13.74 -11.20 7.30
N ASP A 196 14.31 -10.78 8.42
CA ASP A 196 13.60 -9.97 9.40
C ASP A 196 13.62 -8.49 9.03
N TYR A 197 12.49 -7.80 9.22
CA TYR A 197 12.34 -6.38 8.94
C TYR A 197 13.39 -5.51 9.64
N ASP A 198 13.67 -5.82 10.92
CA ASP A 198 14.60 -5.06 11.75
C ASP A 198 16.07 -5.51 11.59
N SER A 199 16.35 -6.43 10.68
CA SER A 199 17.71 -6.89 10.42
C SER A 199 18.46 -5.98 9.43
N GLU A 200 19.79 -5.97 9.51
CA GLU A 200 20.64 -5.30 8.51
C GLU A 200 20.44 -5.90 7.11
N ASP A 201 20.29 -7.22 7.04
CA ASP A 201 20.07 -7.95 5.80
C ASP A 201 18.71 -7.60 5.17
N GLY A 202 17.67 -7.48 5.99
CA GLY A 202 16.33 -7.04 5.56
C GLY A 202 16.35 -5.62 5.00
N ARG A 203 17.06 -4.69 5.66
CA ARG A 203 17.26 -3.32 5.13
C ARG A 203 18.08 -3.31 3.84
N ALA A 204 19.15 -4.08 3.75
CA ALA A 204 19.97 -4.17 2.54
C ALA A 204 19.17 -4.75 1.35
N ALA A 205 18.35 -5.78 1.59
CA ALA A 205 17.44 -6.32 0.58
C ALA A 205 16.41 -5.27 0.13
N ALA A 206 15.81 -4.53 1.06
CA ALA A 206 14.87 -3.45 0.75
C ALA A 206 15.51 -2.35 -0.10
N CYS A 207 16.72 -1.89 0.25
CA CYS A 207 17.48 -0.92 -0.54
C CYS A 207 17.78 -1.42 -1.95
N ALA A 208 18.14 -2.70 -2.10
CA ALA A 208 18.44 -3.29 -3.40
C ALA A 208 17.19 -3.40 -4.30
N ILE A 209 16.04 -3.77 -3.73
CA ILE A 209 14.75 -3.81 -4.44
C ILE A 209 14.31 -2.40 -4.85
N ALA A 210 14.43 -1.42 -3.94
CA ALA A 210 14.15 -0.02 -4.20
C ALA A 210 15.03 0.52 -5.35
N ALA A 211 16.34 0.33 -5.25
CA ALA A 211 17.29 0.74 -6.28
C ALA A 211 16.95 0.09 -7.64
N LEU A 212 16.63 -1.20 -7.67
CA LEU A 212 16.25 -1.88 -8.90
C LEU A 212 14.97 -1.29 -9.52
N THR A 213 14.02 -0.90 -8.68
CA THR A 213 12.77 -0.28 -9.10
C THR A 213 13.04 1.06 -9.79
N THR A 214 13.78 1.93 -9.12
CA THR A 214 14.12 3.27 -9.62
C THR A 214 15.02 3.18 -10.85
N LEU A 215 16.01 2.28 -10.87
CA LEU A 215 16.83 2.01 -12.07
C LEU A 215 15.99 1.59 -13.27
N THR A 216 15.05 0.66 -13.06
CA THR A 216 14.19 0.17 -14.14
C THR A 216 13.25 1.26 -14.64
N ALA A 217 12.66 2.04 -13.71
CA ALA A 217 11.77 3.15 -14.03
C ALA A 217 12.49 4.28 -14.77
N HIS A 218 13.74 4.57 -14.41
CA HIS A 218 14.55 5.65 -14.98
C HIS A 218 15.38 5.22 -16.18
N CYS A 219 15.28 3.96 -16.60
CA CYS A 219 15.93 3.48 -17.81
C CYS A 219 15.50 4.34 -19.01
N GLY A 220 16.46 4.98 -19.67
CA GLY A 220 16.26 5.91 -20.78
C GLY A 220 15.97 7.36 -20.39
N CYS A 221 15.96 7.73 -19.10
CA CYS A 221 15.84 9.11 -18.62
C CYS A 221 17.19 9.85 -18.50
N GLY A 222 18.30 9.13 -18.69
CA GLY A 222 19.66 9.66 -18.60
C GLY A 222 20.34 9.38 -17.25
N PRO A 223 21.69 9.40 -17.21
CA PRO A 223 22.47 8.94 -16.06
C PRO A 223 22.29 9.79 -14.79
N GLU A 224 21.96 11.08 -14.94
CA GLU A 224 21.72 12.01 -13.82
C GLU A 224 20.51 11.63 -12.96
N SER A 225 19.59 10.82 -13.51
CA SER A 225 18.39 10.36 -12.81
C SER A 225 18.60 9.07 -12.02
N LEU A 226 19.76 8.40 -12.13
CA LEU A 226 19.95 7.09 -11.54
C LEU A 226 20.19 7.17 -10.02
N PRO A 227 19.61 6.24 -9.24
CA PRO A 227 19.83 6.18 -7.80
C PRO A 227 21.26 5.74 -7.48
N LEU A 228 21.69 5.92 -6.24
CA LEU A 228 22.95 5.34 -5.78
C LEU A 228 22.89 3.80 -5.82
N PRO A 229 23.98 3.12 -6.21
CA PRO A 229 24.03 1.67 -6.15
C PRO A 229 23.98 1.20 -4.68
N PRO A 230 23.24 0.14 -4.36
CA PRO A 230 23.19 -0.39 -2.99
C PRO A 230 24.56 -0.92 -2.58
N VAL A 231 24.94 -0.67 -1.32
CA VAL A 231 26.24 -1.08 -0.76
C VAL A 231 26.38 -2.60 -0.68
N ARG A 232 25.25 -3.31 -0.47
CA ARG A 232 25.21 -4.75 -0.29
C ARG A 232 23.95 -5.34 -0.92
N THR A 233 24.08 -6.46 -1.62
CA THR A 233 22.96 -7.25 -2.13
C THR A 233 22.95 -8.62 -1.45
N VAL A 234 21.88 -8.91 -0.72
CA VAL A 234 21.73 -10.17 0.06
C VAL A 234 20.91 -11.21 -0.70
N LEU A 235 19.99 -10.77 -1.56
CA LEU A 235 19.11 -11.66 -2.31
C LEU A 235 19.85 -12.34 -3.47
N PRO A 236 19.71 -13.67 -3.65
CA PRO A 236 20.32 -14.40 -4.77
C PRO A 236 19.89 -13.83 -6.12
N GLY A 237 20.82 -13.74 -7.08
CA GLY A 237 20.56 -13.24 -8.45
C GLY A 237 20.34 -11.73 -8.57
N LEU A 238 19.84 -11.06 -7.52
CA LEU A 238 19.49 -9.63 -7.56
C LEU A 238 20.67 -8.73 -7.94
N GLY A 239 21.88 -9.04 -7.48
CA GLY A 239 23.09 -8.27 -7.81
C GLY A 239 23.52 -8.39 -9.28
N GLU A 240 23.21 -9.50 -9.95
CA GLU A 240 23.45 -9.66 -11.38
C GLU A 240 22.42 -8.86 -12.18
N THR A 241 21.14 -8.97 -11.80
CA THR A 241 20.05 -8.20 -12.41
C THR A 241 20.27 -6.69 -12.25
N LEU A 242 20.67 -6.21 -11.06
CA LEU A 242 20.99 -4.81 -10.81
C LEU A 242 22.09 -4.29 -11.74
N ARG A 243 23.18 -5.05 -11.90
CA ARG A 243 24.28 -4.67 -12.81
C ARG A 243 23.84 -4.64 -14.26
N ALA A 244 23.02 -5.61 -14.68
CA ALA A 244 22.49 -5.66 -16.04
C ALA A 244 21.59 -4.44 -16.33
N VAL A 245 20.62 -4.14 -15.45
CA VAL A 245 19.73 -2.98 -15.62
C VAL A 245 20.50 -1.66 -15.51
N TRP A 246 21.49 -1.56 -14.62
CA TRP A 246 22.36 -0.39 -14.54
C TRP A 246 23.10 -0.12 -15.85
N ALA A 247 23.68 -1.16 -16.46
CA ALA A 247 24.40 -1.03 -17.73
C ALA A 247 23.49 -0.54 -18.87
N GLU A 248 22.22 -0.93 -18.87
CA GLU A 248 21.23 -0.42 -19.82
C GLU A 248 20.80 1.02 -19.51
N ALA A 249 20.60 1.36 -18.23
CA ALA A 249 20.08 2.65 -17.80
C ALA A 249 21.13 3.78 -17.86
N ALA A 250 22.41 3.46 -17.70
CA ALA A 250 23.52 4.41 -17.69
C ALA A 250 23.96 4.89 -19.09
N VAL A 251 23.24 4.50 -20.15
CA VAL A 251 23.52 4.96 -21.52
C VAL A 251 23.14 6.43 -21.65
N GLU A 252 24.09 7.27 -22.11
CA GLU A 252 23.82 8.66 -22.44
C GLU A 252 22.75 8.77 -23.54
N THR A 253 21.82 9.69 -23.36
CA THR A 253 20.72 9.92 -24.33
C THR A 253 20.54 11.41 -24.58
N GLU A 254 20.45 11.78 -25.85
CA GLU A 254 20.11 13.14 -26.27
C GLU A 254 18.60 13.42 -26.12
N ASN A 255 17.78 12.36 -26.06
CA ASN A 255 16.32 12.44 -25.96
C ASN A 255 15.84 11.61 -24.76
N PRO A 256 15.84 12.16 -23.54
CA PRO A 256 15.42 11.44 -22.35
C PRO A 256 13.94 11.08 -22.42
N LEU A 257 13.61 9.85 -22.02
CA LEU A 257 12.22 9.41 -21.85
C LEU A 257 11.55 10.18 -20.71
N ALA A 258 10.23 10.31 -20.81
CA ALA A 258 9.40 10.91 -19.77
C ALA A 258 9.62 10.21 -18.41
N PHE A 259 9.75 11.03 -17.37
CA PHE A 259 10.15 10.63 -16.02
C PHE A 259 9.04 9.84 -15.32
N ILE A 260 9.38 8.81 -14.55
CA ILE A 260 8.43 8.03 -13.76
C ILE A 260 8.87 8.10 -12.32
N GLU A 261 8.07 8.72 -11.47
CA GLU A 261 8.36 8.85 -10.05
C GLU A 261 8.18 7.49 -9.34
N THR A 262 9.17 7.10 -8.54
CA THR A 262 9.15 5.87 -7.77
C THR A 262 9.00 6.14 -6.26
N GLY A 263 8.28 5.26 -5.56
CA GLY A 263 8.06 5.44 -4.12
C GLY A 263 7.42 4.24 -3.44
N PHE A 264 6.93 4.45 -2.22
CA PHE A 264 6.08 3.48 -1.53
C PHE A 264 4.64 4.00 -1.41
N SER A 265 3.68 3.09 -1.48
CA SER A 265 2.27 3.44 -1.32
C SER A 265 1.92 3.83 0.13
N ASN A 266 0.86 4.61 0.27
CA ASN A 266 0.12 4.74 1.52
C ASN A 266 -1.05 3.76 1.50
N SER A 267 -1.65 3.52 2.67
CA SER A 267 -2.87 2.72 2.80
C SER A 267 -3.96 3.20 1.83
N ALA A 268 -4.36 2.34 0.90
CA ALA A 268 -5.41 2.60 -0.07
C ALA A 268 -6.25 1.35 -0.33
N ALA A 269 -7.45 1.50 -0.88
CA ALA A 269 -8.30 0.37 -1.24
C ALA A 269 -7.61 -0.61 -2.22
N VAL A 270 -6.69 -0.13 -3.05
CA VAL A 270 -5.90 -0.96 -3.97
C VAL A 270 -5.06 -2.02 -3.23
N ASP A 271 -4.63 -1.76 -1.99
CA ASP A 271 -3.87 -2.74 -1.19
C ASP A 271 -4.71 -4.00 -0.92
N GLY A 272 -6.01 -3.86 -0.67
CA GLY A 272 -6.91 -5.01 -0.50
C GLY A 272 -7.14 -5.80 -1.80
N ILE A 273 -7.16 -5.14 -2.96
CA ILE A 273 -7.15 -5.83 -4.27
C ILE A 273 -5.88 -6.68 -4.41
N LEU A 274 -4.74 -6.15 -4.00
CA LEU A 274 -3.44 -6.82 -4.08
C LEU A 274 -3.18 -7.84 -2.95
N GLY A 275 -4.03 -7.92 -1.93
CA GLY A 275 -3.89 -8.88 -0.82
C GLY A 275 -2.69 -8.56 0.04
N VAL A 276 -2.46 -7.26 0.24
CA VAL A 276 -1.33 -6.73 0.97
C VAL A 276 -1.55 -6.88 2.47
N GLU A 277 -0.56 -7.39 3.19
CA GLU A 277 -0.62 -7.51 4.66
C GLU A 277 -0.21 -6.20 5.36
N ALA A 278 0.70 -5.44 4.74
CA ALA A 278 1.11 -4.12 5.21
C ALA A 278 1.40 -3.16 4.04
N CYS A 279 0.81 -1.96 4.08
CA CYS A 279 0.96 -0.99 3.00
C CYS A 279 2.38 -0.39 2.93
N GLY A 280 2.86 -0.18 1.71
CA GLY A 280 4.12 0.53 1.47
C GLY A 280 5.33 -0.17 2.11
N LEU A 281 6.10 0.63 2.84
CA LEU A 281 7.28 0.17 3.59
C LEU A 281 6.98 -0.21 5.04
N ALA A 282 5.73 -0.10 5.50
CA ALA A 282 5.36 -0.36 6.88
C ALA A 282 5.59 -1.84 7.25
N PRO A 283 5.96 -2.13 8.51
CA PRO A 283 6.03 -3.51 8.99
C PRO A 283 4.63 -4.12 9.13
N VAL A 284 4.55 -5.45 9.04
CA VAL A 284 3.34 -6.21 9.36
C VAL A 284 3.13 -6.18 10.87
N PHE A 285 2.02 -5.58 11.30
CA PHE A 285 1.70 -5.39 12.72
C PHE A 285 0.82 -6.51 13.30
N SER A 286 0.16 -7.30 12.46
CA SER A 286 -0.70 -8.41 12.88
C SER A 286 -0.12 -9.74 12.39
N LEU A 287 -0.03 -10.71 13.30
CA LEU A 287 0.31 -12.09 12.95
C LEU A 287 -0.85 -12.87 12.32
N LEU A 288 -2.05 -12.30 12.42
CA LEU A 288 -3.31 -12.94 12.04
C LEU A 288 -3.98 -12.17 10.91
N ARG A 289 -4.63 -12.94 10.04
CA ARG A 289 -5.65 -12.46 9.12
C ARG A 289 -6.97 -12.22 9.87
N PRO A 290 -7.91 -11.45 9.31
CA PRO A 290 -9.20 -11.19 9.95
C PRO A 290 -10.04 -12.45 10.27
N ASP A 291 -9.81 -13.54 9.53
CA ASP A 291 -10.43 -14.85 9.76
C ASP A 291 -9.86 -15.61 10.98
N GLY A 292 -8.85 -15.05 11.64
CA GLY A 292 -8.16 -15.63 12.78
C GLY A 292 -7.07 -16.64 12.41
N GLN A 293 -6.82 -16.89 11.13
CA GLN A 293 -5.72 -17.73 10.66
C GLN A 293 -4.40 -16.95 10.67
N LEU A 294 -3.27 -17.66 10.75
CA LEU A 294 -1.96 -17.03 10.57
C LEU A 294 -1.87 -16.36 9.19
N ALA A 295 -1.27 -15.17 9.17
CA ALA A 295 -0.94 -14.48 7.94
C ALA A 295 0.21 -15.19 7.19
N GLN A 296 0.30 -14.99 5.87
CA GLN A 296 1.31 -15.69 5.07
C GLN A 296 2.71 -15.24 5.46
N SER A 297 2.92 -13.95 5.71
CA SER A 297 4.20 -13.45 6.24
C SER A 297 4.58 -14.12 7.57
N THR A 298 3.60 -14.41 8.42
CA THR A 298 3.84 -15.07 9.71
C THR A 298 4.26 -16.52 9.51
N LEU A 299 3.59 -17.25 8.62
CA LEU A 299 3.99 -18.61 8.24
C LEU A 299 5.41 -18.63 7.66
N ASN A 300 5.74 -17.68 6.78
CA ASN A 300 7.07 -17.57 6.18
C ASN A 300 8.15 -17.31 7.24
N ARG A 301 7.88 -16.44 8.24
CA ARG A 301 8.82 -16.21 9.36
C ARG A 301 9.03 -17.44 10.21
N LEU A 302 7.97 -18.22 10.47
CA LEU A 302 8.07 -19.46 11.23
C LEU A 302 8.93 -20.47 10.49
N ASP A 303 8.67 -20.66 9.20
CA ASP A 303 9.43 -21.59 8.34
C ASP A 303 10.91 -21.21 8.27
N ALA A 304 11.22 -19.92 8.05
CA ALA A 304 12.60 -19.42 8.05
C ALA A 304 13.36 -19.65 9.36
N ARG A 305 12.63 -19.75 10.48
CA ARG A 305 13.18 -20.05 11.82
C ARG A 305 13.11 -21.54 12.19
N GLY A 306 12.61 -22.40 11.30
CA GLY A 306 12.46 -23.84 11.56
C GLY A 306 11.34 -24.19 12.54
N PHE A 307 10.33 -23.33 12.66
CA PHE A 307 9.17 -23.56 13.50
C PHE A 307 7.94 -23.99 12.70
N THR A 308 7.16 -24.89 13.30
CA THR A 308 5.75 -25.10 12.98
C THR A 308 4.89 -24.18 13.85
N ALA A 309 3.61 -24.02 13.53
CA ALA A 309 2.71 -23.22 14.38
C ALA A 309 2.63 -23.78 15.81
N GLU A 310 2.64 -25.10 15.96
CA GLU A 310 2.57 -25.81 17.23
C GLU A 310 3.86 -25.64 18.04
N THR A 311 5.03 -25.79 17.41
CA THR A 311 6.31 -25.60 18.11
C THR A 311 6.55 -24.14 18.47
N ALA A 312 6.11 -23.20 17.63
CA ALA A 312 6.14 -21.78 17.94
C ALA A 312 5.26 -21.44 19.15
N LEU A 313 4.05 -22.00 19.20
CA LEU A 313 3.15 -21.83 20.35
C LEU A 313 3.76 -22.43 21.63
N ALA A 314 4.34 -23.62 21.56
CA ALA A 314 4.99 -24.26 22.70
C ALA A 314 6.16 -23.42 23.24
N ALA A 315 7.01 -22.89 22.36
CA ALA A 315 8.12 -22.01 22.72
C ALA A 315 7.62 -20.68 23.31
N ALA A 316 6.58 -20.07 22.71
CA ALA A 316 5.95 -18.86 23.25
C ALA A 316 5.36 -19.08 24.66
N LEU A 317 4.70 -20.23 24.90
CA LEU A 317 4.19 -20.61 26.23
C LEU A 317 5.31 -20.87 27.24
N ALA A 318 6.50 -21.28 26.77
CA ALA A 318 7.71 -21.38 27.59
C ALA A 318 8.37 -20.01 27.88
N GLY A 319 7.86 -18.91 27.31
CA GLY A 319 8.36 -17.56 27.50
C GLY A 319 9.37 -17.09 26.45
N GLU A 320 9.55 -17.84 25.37
CA GLU A 320 10.44 -17.47 24.27
C GLU A 320 9.78 -16.47 23.31
N SER A 321 10.57 -15.53 22.78
CA SER A 321 10.11 -14.56 21.78
C SER A 321 10.30 -15.09 20.36
N VAL A 322 9.37 -15.93 19.88
CA VAL A 322 9.46 -16.61 18.57
C VAL A 322 9.20 -15.68 17.37
N LEU A 323 8.25 -14.75 17.51
CA LEU A 323 7.82 -13.83 16.46
C LEU A 323 7.87 -12.37 16.99
N PRO A 324 9.06 -11.76 17.13
CA PRO A 324 9.15 -10.36 17.52
C PRO A 324 8.52 -9.48 16.44
N LEU A 325 7.57 -8.62 16.84
CA LEU A 325 6.96 -7.64 15.95
C LEU A 325 7.86 -6.39 15.85
N PRO A 326 8.08 -5.84 14.66
CA PRO A 326 8.90 -4.63 14.50
C PRO A 326 8.27 -3.42 15.20
N GLY A 327 9.07 -2.71 16.00
CA GLY A 327 8.66 -1.46 16.64
C GLY A 327 8.88 -0.22 15.76
N ALA A 328 8.53 0.96 16.28
CA ALA A 328 8.75 2.22 15.56
C ALA A 328 10.23 2.53 15.28
N THR A 329 11.15 2.06 16.13
CA THR A 329 12.59 2.19 15.89
C THR A 329 13.04 1.43 14.64
N ALA A 330 12.52 0.21 14.45
CA ALA A 330 12.77 -0.60 13.27
C ALA A 330 12.19 0.07 12.01
N HIS A 331 10.96 0.57 12.10
CA HIS A 331 10.31 1.32 11.02
C HIS A 331 11.11 2.58 10.63
N MET A 332 11.62 3.32 11.62
CA MET A 332 12.50 4.46 11.39
C MET A 332 13.84 4.08 10.77
N ALA A 333 14.44 2.96 11.17
CA ALA A 333 15.68 2.47 10.58
C ALA A 333 15.48 2.07 9.12
N MET A 334 14.38 1.38 8.80
CA MET A 334 14.01 1.03 7.42
C MET A 334 13.77 2.29 6.57
N TYR A 335 12.97 3.23 7.08
CA TYR A 335 12.72 4.51 6.41
C TYR A 335 14.02 5.24 6.05
N ARG A 336 14.97 5.32 6.99
CA ARG A 336 16.28 5.96 6.77
C ARG A 336 17.12 5.20 5.76
N ALA A 337 17.10 3.87 5.78
CA ALA A 337 17.86 3.05 4.84
C ALA A 337 17.37 3.23 3.39
N LEU A 338 16.06 3.38 3.20
CA LEU A 338 15.44 3.60 1.89
C LEU A 338 15.62 5.04 1.36
N SER A 339 15.99 5.98 2.24
CA SER A 339 16.26 7.38 1.86
C SER A 339 17.42 7.44 0.87
N GLY A 340 17.13 7.84 -0.37
CA GLY A 340 18.12 7.97 -1.46
C GLY A 340 18.08 6.85 -2.50
N PHE A 341 17.21 5.85 -2.35
CA PHE A 341 17.00 4.80 -3.36
C PHE A 341 15.69 4.93 -4.13
N ILE A 342 14.80 5.84 -3.72
CA ILE A 342 13.51 6.14 -4.36
C ILE A 342 13.28 7.65 -4.39
N ASP A 343 12.45 8.12 -5.31
CA ASP A 343 12.18 9.55 -5.50
C ASP A 343 11.30 10.11 -4.40
N ARG A 344 10.28 9.35 -3.98
CA ARG A 344 9.29 9.79 -3.00
C ARG A 344 9.05 8.77 -1.91
N LEU A 345 9.52 9.10 -0.72
CA LEU A 345 9.14 8.42 0.52
C LEU A 345 7.77 8.91 1.01
N PRO A 346 6.98 8.04 1.66
CA PRO A 346 5.76 8.45 2.35
C PRO A 346 6.12 9.37 3.52
N ALA A 347 5.09 9.96 4.16
CA ALA A 347 5.31 10.80 5.33
C ALA A 347 6.12 10.05 6.39
N LYS A 348 7.12 10.71 6.96
CA LYS A 348 7.97 10.11 7.98
C LYS A 348 7.10 9.57 9.11
N PRO A 349 7.24 8.29 9.49
CA PRO A 349 6.51 7.74 10.62
C PRO A 349 6.79 8.57 11.88
N ASP A 350 5.76 9.15 12.48
CA ASP A 350 5.89 9.90 13.72
C ASP A 350 5.90 8.92 14.91
N PRO A 351 7.01 8.80 15.66
CA PRO A 351 7.03 7.96 16.85
C PRO A 351 6.06 8.45 17.95
N ALA A 352 5.62 9.72 17.91
CA ALA A 352 4.64 10.27 18.86
C ALA A 352 3.19 9.84 18.56
N ASP A 353 2.91 9.40 17.33
CA ASP A 353 1.62 8.81 16.91
C ASP A 353 1.52 7.32 17.24
N GLN A 354 2.49 6.74 17.96
CA GLN A 354 2.25 5.47 18.62
C GLN A 354 0.98 5.62 19.46
N PRO A 355 0.00 4.69 19.37
CA PRO A 355 -1.04 4.66 20.37
C PRO A 355 -0.29 4.57 21.68
N LEU A 356 -0.34 5.65 22.46
CA LEU A 356 0.30 5.72 23.75
C LEU A 356 -0.17 4.46 24.46
N ASN A 357 0.73 3.49 24.59
CA ASN A 357 0.74 2.61 25.74
C ASN A 357 1.11 3.52 26.91
N GLN A 358 0.23 4.50 27.20
CA GLN A 358 -0.07 4.86 28.56
C GLN A 358 -0.39 3.50 29.17
N LYS A 359 0.61 2.91 29.82
CA LYS A 359 0.39 2.19 31.06
C LYS A 359 -0.57 3.11 31.79
N LEU A 360 -1.86 2.85 31.66
CA LEU A 360 -2.83 3.30 32.62
C LEU A 360 -2.26 2.67 33.88
N GLU A 361 -1.55 3.47 34.69
CA GLU A 361 -1.19 3.03 36.03
C GLU A 361 -2.50 2.49 36.58
N ARG A 362 -2.53 1.21 36.95
CA ARG A 362 -3.75 0.59 37.48
C ARG A 362 -4.18 1.50 38.61
N GLY A 363 -5.21 2.31 38.35
CA GLY A 363 -5.66 3.30 39.31
C GLY A 363 -5.89 2.59 40.62
N MET A 364 -5.45 3.18 41.73
CA MET A 364 -5.70 2.62 43.04
C MET A 364 -7.21 2.41 43.15
N ARG A 365 -7.64 1.15 43.32
CA ARG A 365 -9.07 0.77 43.28
C ARG A 365 -9.83 1.63 44.29
N ARG A 366 -10.63 2.56 43.80
CA ARG A 366 -11.50 3.40 44.62
C ARG A 366 -12.86 2.71 44.73
N ALA A 367 -13.36 2.53 45.94
CA ALA A 367 -14.70 1.99 46.13
C ALA A 367 -15.74 3.03 45.69
N LEU A 368 -16.76 2.60 44.96
CA LEU A 368 -17.94 3.43 44.69
C LEU A 368 -18.74 3.64 45.99
N PRO A 369 -19.34 4.82 46.18
CA PRO A 369 -20.22 5.06 47.33
C PRO A 369 -21.43 4.12 47.28
N HIS A 370 -21.97 3.82 48.47
CA HIS A 370 -23.12 2.91 48.61
C HIS A 370 -24.38 3.41 47.89
N ARG A 371 -24.50 4.74 47.71
CA ARG A 371 -25.46 5.38 46.82
C ARG A 371 -24.68 6.26 45.85
N HIS A 372 -24.50 5.78 44.62
CA HIS A 372 -23.84 6.54 43.57
C HIS A 372 -24.83 7.46 42.83
N GLY A 373 -24.37 8.67 42.52
CA GLY A 373 -25.00 9.53 41.52
C GLY A 373 -24.77 8.98 40.12
N GLY A 374 -25.43 9.59 39.13
CA GLY A 374 -25.29 9.24 37.73
C GLY A 374 -26.59 9.40 36.95
N PHE A 375 -26.51 9.24 35.64
CA PHE A 375 -27.66 9.33 34.74
C PHE A 375 -27.87 8.03 33.98
N THR A 376 -29.08 7.86 33.46
CA THR A 376 -29.43 6.75 32.57
C THR A 376 -29.88 7.30 31.24
N GLN A 377 -29.24 6.88 30.16
CA GLN A 377 -29.56 7.26 28.80
C GLN A 377 -29.95 6.03 27.99
N LYS A 378 -31.06 6.14 27.27
CA LYS A 378 -31.41 5.16 26.24
C LYS A 378 -30.54 5.43 25.02
N THR A 379 -29.80 4.43 24.58
CA THR A 379 -28.90 4.51 23.42
C THR A 379 -29.16 3.36 22.44
N ALA A 380 -28.58 3.45 21.25
CA ALA A 380 -28.60 2.39 20.26
C ALA A 380 -27.18 2.20 19.69
N ILE A 381 -26.72 0.95 19.64
CA ILE A 381 -25.42 0.57 19.04
C ILE A 381 -25.71 -0.52 18.02
N GLY A 382 -25.35 -0.30 16.75
CA GLY A 382 -25.61 -1.27 15.66
C GLY A 382 -27.10 -1.66 15.54
N GLY A 383 -28.02 -0.72 15.78
CA GLY A 383 -29.47 -0.98 15.77
C GLY A 383 -30.04 -1.67 17.03
N HIS A 384 -29.20 -2.12 17.96
CA HIS A 384 -29.63 -2.70 19.24
C HIS A 384 -29.88 -1.61 20.28
N ARG A 385 -31.09 -1.58 20.85
CA ARG A 385 -31.47 -0.61 21.90
C ARG A 385 -30.98 -1.07 23.26
N LEU A 386 -30.23 -0.20 23.93
CA LEU A 386 -29.58 -0.44 25.22
C LEU A 386 -29.89 0.72 26.18
N PHE A 387 -29.72 0.48 27.47
CA PHE A 387 -29.62 1.55 28.46
C PHE A 387 -28.18 1.66 28.94
N LEU A 388 -27.59 2.85 28.77
CA LEU A 388 -26.33 3.24 29.36
C LEU A 388 -26.61 3.89 30.70
N ARG A 389 -25.99 3.41 31.77
CA ARG A 389 -26.06 4.02 33.10
C ARG A 389 -24.66 4.36 33.58
N THR A 390 -24.49 5.55 34.14
CA THR A 390 -23.26 5.94 34.85
C THR A 390 -23.43 5.72 36.35
N GLY A 391 -22.33 5.41 37.02
CA GLY A 391 -22.19 5.55 38.47
C GLY A 391 -21.00 6.46 38.76
N GLU A 392 -21.22 7.46 39.61
CA GLU A 392 -20.23 8.48 39.96
C GLU A 392 -19.64 8.23 41.35
N TYR A 393 -18.38 8.62 41.54
CA TYR A 393 -17.74 8.70 42.85
C TYR A 393 -18.29 9.89 43.67
N GLU A 394 -17.93 9.99 44.95
CA GLU A 394 -18.38 11.08 45.84
C GLU A 394 -17.99 12.49 45.36
N ASP A 395 -16.94 12.61 44.54
CA ASP A 395 -16.49 13.87 43.95
C ASP A 395 -17.16 14.18 42.60
N GLY A 396 -18.14 13.38 42.18
CA GLY A 396 -18.87 13.54 40.92
C GLY A 396 -18.11 13.04 39.69
N THR A 397 -16.91 12.47 39.86
CA THR A 397 -16.19 11.86 38.74
C THR A 397 -16.79 10.50 38.37
N LEU A 398 -16.73 10.13 37.08
CA LEU A 398 -17.29 8.88 36.58
C LEU A 398 -16.52 7.67 37.14
N GLY A 399 -17.23 6.74 37.79
CA GLY A 399 -16.65 5.54 38.40
C GLY A 399 -17.05 4.22 37.74
N GLU A 400 -18.26 4.13 37.18
CA GLU A 400 -18.72 2.95 36.45
C GLU A 400 -19.62 3.31 35.25
N LEU A 401 -19.61 2.44 34.25
CA LEU A 401 -20.53 2.44 33.12
C LEU A 401 -21.18 1.08 33.04
N CYS A 402 -22.51 1.06 33.10
CA CYS A 402 -23.32 -0.15 32.94
C CYS A 402 -24.08 -0.10 31.62
N LEU A 403 -23.98 -1.18 30.84
CA LEU A 403 -24.77 -1.39 29.63
C LEU A 403 -25.79 -2.48 29.89
N THR A 404 -27.06 -2.13 29.92
CA THR A 404 -28.15 -3.10 30.08
C THR A 404 -28.89 -3.28 28.77
N PRO A 405 -28.88 -4.49 28.17
CA PRO A 405 -29.68 -4.77 27.00
C PRO A 405 -31.16 -4.72 27.36
N ARG A 406 -31.99 -4.22 26.45
CA ARG A 406 -33.44 -4.26 26.64
C ARG A 406 -33.91 -5.72 26.55
N ALA A 407 -34.26 -6.32 27.68
CA ALA A 407 -34.92 -7.63 27.67
C ALA A 407 -36.21 -7.54 26.83
N LYS A 408 -36.34 -8.42 25.81
CA LYS A 408 -37.64 -8.68 25.19
C LYS A 408 -38.43 -9.48 26.21
N VAL A 409 -39.30 -8.81 26.96
CA VAL A 409 -40.33 -9.52 27.72
C VAL A 409 -41.34 -10.03 26.69
N GLN A 410 -41.23 -11.31 26.34
CA GLN A 410 -42.32 -12.05 25.70
C GLN A 410 -43.31 -12.37 26.83
N TRP A 411 -44.47 -11.73 26.79
CA TRP A 411 -45.66 -12.18 27.53
C TRP A 411 -46.45 -13.11 26.63
#